data_AF-A0A2P2JN93-F1
#
_entry.id   AF-A0A2P2JN93-F1
#
_cell.length_a   1.000
_cell.length_b   1.000
_cell.length_c   1.000
_cell.angle_alpha   90.00
_cell.angle_beta   90.00
_cell.angle_gamma   90.00
#
_symmetry.space_group_name_H-M   'P 1'
#
loop_
_entity.id
_entity.type
_entity.pdbx_description
1 polymer ?
#
loop_
_entity_poly.entity_id
_entity_poly.type
_entity_poly.pdbx_seq_one_letter_code
_entity_poly.pdbx_strand_id
1 'polypeptide(L)'
;MGIDLKAGGKSKKTKRTAPKSNDIYLKLLVKLYRFLVRRTGSKFNAVVLKRLFMSKVNKPPLSLSRLIRFMNGKVLLSLSLSRFLYWHCLLIPFV
;
A
#
# COMPACT_ATOMS: atom_id res chain seq x y z
N MET A 1 -19.77 -24.25 38.64
CA MET A 1 -18.66 -25.03 38.05
C MET A 1 -17.76 -24.08 37.28
N GLY A 2 -16.51 -23.91 37.68
CA GLY A 2 -15.57 -22.98 37.05
C GLY A 2 -14.92 -23.58 35.82
N ILE A 3 -14.92 -22.86 34.69
CA ILE A 3 -14.24 -23.29 33.46
C ILE A 3 -12.78 -22.82 33.55
N ASP A 4 -11.84 -23.76 33.72
CA ASP A 4 -10.42 -23.48 33.62
C ASP A 4 -10.04 -23.27 32.15
N LEU A 5 -9.79 -22.02 31.77
CA LEU A 5 -9.28 -21.66 30.46
C LEU A 5 -7.76 -21.53 30.56
N LYS A 6 -7.02 -22.61 30.29
CA LYS A 6 -5.56 -22.55 30.14
C LYS A 6 -5.22 -21.51 29.05
N ALA A 7 -4.53 -20.44 29.45
CA ALA A 7 -4.20 -19.24 28.67
C ALA A 7 -5.34 -18.21 28.41
N GLY A 8 -6.38 -18.17 29.27
CA GLY A 8 -7.32 -17.05 29.35
C GLY A 8 -8.12 -16.85 28.06
N GLY A 9 -9.29 -17.49 27.95
CA GLY A 9 -10.16 -17.55 26.76
C GLY A 9 -10.68 -16.23 26.16
N LYS A 10 -10.08 -15.09 26.48
CA LYS A 10 -10.35 -13.77 25.92
C LYS A 10 -9.18 -13.31 25.03
N SER A 11 -9.01 -13.91 23.84
CA SER A 11 -8.06 -13.39 22.85
C SER A 11 -8.60 -12.10 22.22
N LYS A 12 -8.23 -10.96 22.78
CA LYS A 12 -8.60 -9.65 22.22
C LYS A 12 -7.76 -9.39 20.97
N LYS A 13 -8.44 -9.20 19.83
CA LYS A 13 -7.78 -8.81 18.57
C LYS A 13 -7.44 -7.31 18.64
N THR A 14 -6.23 -6.96 19.06
CA THR A 14 -5.71 -5.57 19.12
C THR A 14 -5.34 -5.01 17.75
N LYS A 15 -6.18 -5.26 16.72
CA LYS A 15 -5.98 -4.72 15.37
C LYS A 15 -7.00 -3.64 15.09
N ARG A 16 -6.54 -2.53 14.49
CA ARG A 16 -7.42 -1.44 14.08
C ARG A 16 -8.24 -1.89 12.88
N THR A 17 -9.56 -1.81 13.00
CA THR A 17 -10.51 -2.13 11.93
C THR A 17 -10.96 -0.89 11.15
N ALA A 18 -10.76 0.31 11.71
CA ALA A 18 -11.15 1.58 11.13
C ALA A 18 -10.08 2.67 11.38
N PRO A 19 -9.98 3.68 10.50
CA PRO A 19 -9.12 4.84 10.72
C PRO A 19 -9.65 5.67 11.89
N LYS A 20 -8.75 6.25 12.71
CA LYS A 20 -9.15 7.18 13.79
C LYS A 20 -9.52 8.56 13.26
N SER A 21 -8.95 8.94 12.11
CA SER A 21 -9.07 10.29 11.56
C SER A 21 -10.45 10.53 10.96
N ASN A 22 -10.96 11.75 11.13
CA ASN A 22 -12.24 12.19 10.57
C ASN A 22 -12.13 12.74 9.13
N ASP A 23 -10.92 12.78 8.57
CA ASP A 23 -10.64 13.22 7.20
C ASP A 23 -11.47 12.45 6.16
N ILE A 24 -12.16 13.20 5.30
CA ILE A 24 -13.08 12.71 4.27
C ILE A 24 -12.31 11.96 3.17
N TYR A 25 -11.15 12.47 2.74
CA TYR A 25 -10.32 11.86 1.70
C TYR A 25 -9.77 10.51 2.17
N LEU A 26 -9.36 10.43 3.44
CA LEU A 26 -8.89 9.18 4.02
C LEU A 26 -10.01 8.12 4.07
N LYS A 27 -11.25 8.54 4.40
CA LYS A 27 -12.41 7.64 4.43
C LYS A 27 -12.74 7.11 3.02
N LEU A 28 -12.65 7.97 1.99
CA LEU A 28 -12.86 7.58 0.60
C LEU A 28 -11.81 6.55 0.14
N LEU A 29 -10.52 6.81 0.42
CA LEU A 29 -9.42 5.87 0.11
C LEU A 29 -9.64 4.52 0.80
N VAL A 30 -10.00 4.52 2.08
CA VAL A 30 -10.27 3.29 2.83
C VAL A 30 -11.45 2.50 2.23
N LYS A 31 -12.52 3.17 1.78
CA LYS A 31 -13.66 2.50 1.13
C LYS A 31 -13.22 1.81 -0.16
N LEU A 32 -12.46 2.49 -1.00
CA LEU A 32 -11.94 1.96 -2.27
C LEU A 32 -11.04 0.74 -2.02
N TYR A 33 -10.04 0.87 -1.13
CA TYR A 33 -9.12 -0.25 -0.86
C TYR A 33 -9.80 -1.42 -0.15
N ARG A 34 -10.83 -1.19 0.68
CA ARG A 34 -11.66 -2.28 1.24
C ARG A 34 -12.41 -3.04 0.16
N PHE A 35 -12.95 -2.34 -0.82
CA PHE A 35 -13.63 -2.97 -1.96
C PHE A 35 -12.64 -3.80 -2.78
N LEU A 36 -11.48 -3.23 -3.15
CA LEU A 36 -10.45 -3.94 -3.90
C LEU A 36 -9.93 -5.18 -3.17
N VAL A 37 -9.62 -5.09 -1.88
CA VAL A 37 -9.11 -6.25 -1.11
C VAL A 37 -10.10 -7.43 -1.13
N ARG A 38 -11.40 -7.14 -1.06
CA ARG A 38 -12.45 -8.18 -1.07
C ARG A 38 -12.63 -8.82 -2.46
N ARG A 39 -12.39 -8.07 -3.54
CA ARG A 39 -12.65 -8.53 -4.92
C ARG A 39 -11.44 -9.14 -5.60
N THR A 40 -10.26 -8.52 -5.46
CA THR A 40 -9.04 -8.95 -6.16
C THR A 40 -8.14 -9.85 -5.32
N GLY A 41 -8.25 -9.84 -3.98
CA GLY A 41 -7.44 -10.69 -3.09
C GLY A 41 -5.92 -10.41 -3.11
N SER A 42 -5.46 -9.37 -3.82
CA SER A 42 -4.04 -9.06 -3.94
C SER A 42 -3.42 -8.69 -2.58
N LYS A 43 -2.28 -9.34 -2.27
CA LYS A 43 -1.49 -9.07 -1.04
C LYS A 43 -1.05 -7.60 -0.96
N PHE A 44 -0.80 -6.95 -2.10
CA PHE A 44 -0.43 -5.54 -2.15
C PHE A 44 -1.53 -4.64 -1.57
N ASN A 45 -2.77 -4.82 -2.01
CA ASN A 45 -3.91 -4.02 -1.56
C ASN A 45 -4.16 -4.17 -0.05
N ALA A 46 -3.98 -5.38 0.48
CA ALA A 46 -4.11 -5.65 1.91
C ALA A 46 -3.03 -4.92 2.74
N VAL A 47 -1.80 -4.86 2.24
CA VAL A 47 -0.71 -4.11 2.88
C VAL A 47 -0.98 -2.61 2.86
N VAL A 48 -1.47 -2.07 1.73
CA VAL A 48 -1.82 -0.64 1.63
C VAL A 48 -2.93 -0.29 2.62
N LEU A 49 -4.00 -1.09 2.67
CA LEU A 49 -5.10 -0.88 3.62
C LEU A 49 -4.63 -0.91 5.08
N LYS A 50 -3.73 -1.84 5.43
CA LYS A 50 -3.14 -1.91 6.78
C LYS A 50 -2.36 -0.64 7.12
N ARG A 51 -1.60 -0.08 6.17
CA ARG A 51 -0.82 1.16 6.35
C ARG A 51 -1.70 2.40 6.50
N LEU A 52 -2.86 2.45 5.82
CA LEU A 52 -3.82 3.55 5.95
C LEU A 52 -4.42 3.64 7.36
N PHE A 53 -4.61 2.52 8.06
CA PHE A 53 -5.14 2.50 9.44
C PHE A 53 -4.12 2.85 10.53
N MET A 54 -2.82 2.87 10.20
CA MET A 54 -1.77 3.22 11.16
C MET A 54 -1.84 4.70 11.55
N SER A 55 -1.45 5.00 12.79
CA SER A 55 -1.23 6.38 13.25
C SER A 55 -0.01 7.00 12.55
N LYS A 56 0.10 8.34 12.57
CA LYS A 56 1.26 9.05 11.99
C LYS A 56 2.59 8.60 12.62
N VAL A 57 2.61 8.40 13.94
CA VAL A 57 3.80 7.94 14.69
C VAL A 57 4.23 6.52 14.29
N ASN A 58 3.27 5.64 13.95
CA ASN A 58 3.56 4.26 13.54
C ASN A 58 3.96 4.16 12.05
N LYS A 59 4.02 5.27 11.32
CA LYS A 59 4.51 5.33 9.94
C LYS A 59 5.95 5.84 10.01
N PRO A 60 6.97 4.97 9.83
CA PRO A 60 8.35 5.41 9.92
C PRO A 60 8.67 6.41 8.80
N PRO A 61 9.40 7.50 9.09
CA PRO A 61 9.86 8.40 8.05
C PRO A 61 10.87 7.69 7.14
N LEU A 62 10.79 7.97 5.84
CA LEU A 62 11.73 7.45 4.85
C LEU A 62 12.64 8.59 4.39
N SER A 63 13.96 8.37 4.47
CA SER A 63 14.96 9.30 3.96
C SER A 63 15.17 9.12 2.45
N LEU A 64 15.56 10.20 1.77
CA LEU A 64 15.84 10.18 0.33
C LEU A 64 16.95 9.18 -0.03
N SER A 65 18.01 9.11 0.78
CA SER A 65 19.11 8.15 0.59
C SER A 65 18.62 6.70 0.62
N ARG A 66 17.61 6.41 1.47
CA ARG A 66 17.02 5.06 1.56
C ARG A 66 16.13 4.75 0.35
N LEU A 67 15.43 5.76 -0.18
CA LEU A 67 14.62 5.62 -1.40
C LEU A 67 15.51 5.32 -2.62
N ILE A 68 16.59 6.09 -2.81
CA ILE A 68 17.55 5.92 -3.92
C ILE A 68 18.12 4.49 -3.93
N ARG A 69 18.55 3.98 -2.79
CA ARG A 69 19.04 2.59 -2.67
C ARG A 69 18.02 1.54 -3.11
N PHE A 70 16.72 1.74 -2.83
CA PHE A 70 15.67 0.81 -3.24
C PHE A 70 15.23 0.96 -4.71
N MET A 71 15.50 2.10 -5.33
CA MET A 71 15.14 2.40 -6.72
C MET A 71 16.24 2.00 -7.71
N ASN A 72 17.52 2.04 -7.33
CA ASN A 72 18.66 1.81 -8.24
C ASN A 72 18.65 0.45 -8.97
N GLY A 73 17.98 -0.58 -8.45
CA GLY A 73 17.84 -1.89 -9.11
C GLY A 73 16.61 -2.06 -10.00
N LYS A 74 15.72 -1.05 -10.12
CA LYS A 74 14.39 -1.17 -10.77
C LYS A 74 14.16 -0.19 -11.93
N VAL A 75 15.10 0.71 -12.20
CA VAL A 75 14.98 1.77 -13.23
C VAL A 75 14.99 1.22 -14.66
N LEU A 76 15.41 -0.03 -14.88
CA LEU A 76 15.40 -0.68 -16.20
C LEU A 76 13.99 -0.80 -16.82
N LEU A 77 12.94 -0.94 -16.01
CA LEU A 77 11.55 -1.04 -16.51
C LEU A 77 10.96 0.32 -16.92
N SER A 78 11.34 1.41 -16.26
CA SER A 78 10.87 2.76 -16.63
C SER A 78 11.63 3.33 -17.83
N LEU A 79 12.93 3.04 -17.95
CA LEU A 79 13.74 3.46 -19.10
C LEU A 79 13.37 2.69 -20.37
N SER A 80 12.94 1.43 -20.27
CA SER A 80 12.45 0.65 -21.42
C SER A 80 11.22 1.30 -22.07
N LEU A 81 10.21 1.72 -21.28
CA LEU A 81 9.01 2.36 -21.83
C LEU A 81 9.27 3.77 -22.37
N SER A 82 10.10 4.58 -21.70
CA SER A 82 10.44 5.91 -22.22
C SER A 82 11.30 5.83 -23.50
N ARG A 83 12.22 4.86 -23.62
CA ARG A 83 13.01 4.69 -24.85
C ARG A 83 12.15 4.16 -26.00
N PHE A 84 11.15 3.31 -25.73
CA PHE A 84 10.22 2.81 -26.75
C PHE A 84 9.27 3.91 -27.26
N LEU A 85 8.77 4.78 -26.36
CA LEU A 85 7.91 5.90 -26.74
C LEU A 85 8.68 6.99 -27.51
N TYR A 86 9.94 7.26 -27.14
CA TYR A 86 10.80 8.17 -27.90
C TYR A 86 11.18 7.62 -29.28
N TRP A 87 11.35 6.31 -29.43
CA TRP A 87 11.70 5.70 -30.72
C TRP A 87 10.51 5.68 -31.69
N HIS A 88 9.29 5.48 -31.19
CA HIS A 88 8.09 5.54 -32.02
C HIS A 88 7.71 6.98 -32.44
N CYS A 89 8.02 7.98 -31.60
CA CYS A 89 7.75 9.38 -31.94
C CYS A 89 8.75 9.96 -32.95
N LEU A 90 9.98 9.43 -33.01
CA LEU A 90 11.00 9.89 -33.96
C LEU A 90 10.93 9.21 -35.34
N LEU A 91 10.13 8.15 -35.49
CA LEU A 91 10.00 7.41 -36.74
C LEU A 91 8.76 7.77 -37.58
N ILE A 92 8.05 8.84 -37.21
CA ILE A 92 6.99 9.43 -38.03
C ILE A 92 7.41 10.83 -38.49
N PRO A 93 8.45 10.98 -39.34
CA PRO A 93 8.49 12.10 -40.26
C PRO A 93 7.75 11.70 -41.55
N PHE A 94 6.80 12.54 -41.96
CA PHE A 94 6.35 12.65 -43.35
C PHE A 94 5.73 11.39 -43.99
N VAL A 95 4.44 11.19 -43.74
CA VAL A 95 3.42 11.01 -44.80
C VAL A 95 2.22 11.85 -44.43
#